data_AF-A0A4P6YXB6-F1
#
_entry.id   AF-A0A4P6YXB6-F1
#
_cell.length_a   1.000
_cell.length_b   1.000
_cell.length_c   1.000
_cell.angle_alpha   90.00
_cell.angle_beta   90.00
_cell.angle_gamma   90.00
#
_symmetry.space_group_name_H-M   'P 1'
#
loop_
_entity.id
_entity.type
_entity.pdbx_description
1 polymer ?
#
loop_
_entity_poly.entity_id
_entity_poly.type
_entity_poly.pdbx_seq_one_letter_code
_entity_poly.pdbx_strand_id
1 'polypeptide(L)'
;MKKIRYSIMSFLLLLPMIAGLMGTTTVQADEVVDDIQLVLHKYAFDYGDEPANHRADQAFKDGEGTPLAGVKFTVVPVTDKEAQTFNASDDKRVYGDKLVAAAKHSIVSPATDATGQTMVTVANDGRYLIVETDSPDQVIKAETIPVLIALPTHALDGAKITGTLELYLKNQTQPDVMWPDTGDIEDESDVAPANPPVQPLTDDYGDALEDPSNTRDGQSVAPAKSGLATLFPKTGGINTVIFAIAGLVIMGIAFTLIKLSKKKA
;
A
#
# COMPACT_ATOMS: atom_id res chain seq x y z
N MET A 1 -72.28 3.73 20.13
CA MET A 1 -71.32 3.81 18.99
C MET A 1 -70.00 4.55 19.29
N LYS A 2 -69.93 5.52 20.22
CA LYS A 2 -68.68 6.24 20.53
C LYS A 2 -67.57 5.35 21.14
N LYS A 3 -67.91 4.40 22.02
CA LYS A 3 -66.94 3.53 22.70
C LYS A 3 -66.22 2.54 21.76
N ILE A 4 -66.86 2.11 20.67
CA ILE A 4 -66.28 1.21 19.67
C ILE A 4 -65.28 1.95 18.77
N ARG A 5 -65.50 3.25 18.50
CA ARG A 5 -64.60 4.06 17.67
C ARG A 5 -63.25 4.31 18.35
N TYR A 6 -63.24 4.53 19.66
CA TYR A 6 -62.00 4.68 20.43
C TYR A 6 -61.23 3.37 20.60
N SER A 7 -61.94 2.23 20.67
CA SER A 7 -61.30 0.92 20.73
C SER A 7 -60.59 0.55 19.42
N ILE A 8 -61.17 0.89 18.26
CA ILE A 8 -60.54 0.67 16.95
C ILE A 8 -59.35 1.63 16.72
N MET A 9 -59.46 2.90 17.12
CA MET A 9 -58.33 3.85 17.02
C MET A 9 -57.15 3.48 17.94
N SER A 10 -57.42 2.97 19.14
CA SER A 10 -56.36 2.49 20.04
C SER A 10 -55.64 1.26 19.47
N PHE A 11 -56.35 0.39 18.76
CA PHE A 11 -55.75 -0.79 18.12
C PHE A 11 -54.91 -0.41 16.88
N LEU A 12 -55.32 0.62 16.15
CA LEU A 12 -54.59 1.12 14.97
C LEU A 12 -53.28 1.84 15.33
N LEU A 13 -53.22 2.50 16.50
CA LEU A 13 -52.02 3.17 17.01
C LEU A 13 -50.97 2.21 17.62
N LEU A 14 -51.37 0.97 17.95
CA LEU A 14 -50.45 -0.07 18.46
C LEU A 14 -49.83 -0.93 17.33
N LEU A 15 -50.37 -0.87 16.11
CA LEU A 15 -49.87 -1.62 14.96
C LEU A 15 -48.42 -1.28 14.52
N PRO A 16 -47.93 -0.01 14.54
CA PRO A 16 -46.55 0.29 14.14
C PRO A 16 -45.49 -0.18 15.17
N MET A 17 -45.88 -0.44 16.43
CA MET A 17 -44.98 -1.01 17.45
C MET A 17 -44.70 -2.50 17.21
N ILE A 18 -45.62 -3.22 16.58
CA ILE A 18 -45.44 -4.64 16.21
C ILE A 18 -44.59 -4.78 14.94
N ALA A 19 -44.66 -3.80 14.02
CA ALA A 19 -43.80 -3.75 12.84
C ALA A 19 -42.32 -3.44 13.16
N GLY A 20 -42.04 -2.84 14.33
CA GLY A 20 -40.68 -2.62 14.83
C GLY A 20 -39.95 -3.89 15.30
N LEU A 21 -40.68 -5.00 15.50
CA LEU A 21 -40.09 -6.28 15.93
C LEU A 21 -39.77 -7.23 14.75
N MET A 22 -40.18 -6.87 13.53
CA MET A 22 -40.05 -7.67 12.32
C MET A 22 -39.27 -6.89 11.26
N GLY A 23 -38.01 -6.52 11.52
CA GLY A 23 -37.31 -5.69 10.55
C GLY A 23 -35.91 -5.22 10.88
N THR A 24 -35.11 -5.98 11.60
CA THR A 24 -33.66 -5.89 11.45
C THR A 24 -33.12 -7.29 11.22
N THR A 25 -33.26 -7.78 9.99
CA THR A 25 -32.26 -8.72 9.50
C THR A 25 -30.96 -7.93 9.50
N THR A 26 -30.18 -8.05 10.56
CA THR A 26 -28.76 -7.74 10.48
C THR A 26 -28.22 -8.69 9.43
N VAL A 27 -28.12 -8.22 8.20
CA VAL A 27 -27.29 -8.86 7.19
C VAL A 27 -25.87 -8.66 7.69
N GLN A 28 -25.43 -9.53 8.60
CA GLN A 28 -24.02 -9.89 8.61
C GLN A 28 -23.86 -10.75 7.37
N ALA A 29 -23.59 -10.10 6.25
CA ALA A 29 -22.74 -10.70 5.26
C ALA A 29 -21.37 -10.78 5.95
N ASP A 30 -21.17 -11.86 6.72
CA ASP A 30 -19.83 -12.37 6.93
C ASP A 30 -19.47 -12.94 5.55
N GLU A 31 -19.00 -12.05 4.67
CA GLU A 31 -18.41 -12.47 3.41
C GLU A 31 -17.22 -13.33 3.85
N VAL A 32 -17.27 -14.63 3.55
CA VAL A 32 -16.13 -15.51 3.80
C VAL A 32 -15.01 -14.95 2.93
N VAL A 33 -14.13 -14.18 3.55
CA VAL A 33 -12.92 -13.70 2.91
C VAL A 33 -12.04 -14.93 2.77
N ASP A 34 -11.91 -15.41 1.54
CA ASP A 34 -10.97 -16.50 1.25
C ASP A 34 -9.56 -16.06 1.64
N ASP A 35 -8.74 -17.00 2.11
CA ASP A 35 -7.33 -16.75 2.31
C ASP A 35 -6.57 -16.83 0.97
N ILE A 36 -5.42 -16.16 0.92
CA ILE A 36 -4.45 -16.28 -0.17
C ILE A 36 -3.05 -16.57 0.39
N GLN A 37 -2.36 -17.52 -0.23
CA GLN A 37 -0.98 -17.84 0.06
C GLN A 37 -0.06 -16.94 -0.77
N LEU A 38 0.76 -16.16 -0.09
CA LEU A 38 1.86 -15.42 -0.69
C LEU A 38 3.08 -16.33 -0.74
N VAL A 39 3.60 -16.59 -1.94
CA VAL A 39 4.88 -17.30 -2.13
C VAL A 39 5.92 -16.25 -2.47
N LEU A 40 6.87 -16.04 -1.55
CA LEU A 40 7.91 -15.03 -1.67
C LEU A 40 9.18 -15.71 -2.15
N HIS A 41 9.58 -15.40 -3.39
CA HIS A 41 10.83 -15.83 -4.00
C HIS A 41 11.87 -14.73 -3.83
N LYS A 42 12.98 -15.06 -3.19
CA LYS A 42 14.02 -14.11 -2.86
C LYS A 42 15.31 -14.38 -3.61
N TYR A 43 15.80 -13.35 -4.29
CA TYR A 43 17.02 -13.40 -5.09
C TYR A 43 18.04 -12.36 -4.64
N ALA A 44 19.30 -12.75 -4.72
CA ALA A 44 20.47 -11.91 -4.54
C ALA A 44 21.09 -11.57 -5.90
N PHE A 45 21.53 -10.32 -6.01
CA PHE A 45 22.25 -9.75 -7.14
C PHE A 45 23.49 -9.03 -6.61
N ASP A 46 24.57 -9.03 -7.38
CA ASP A 46 25.76 -8.28 -7.02
C ASP A 46 25.46 -6.78 -7.01
N TYR A 47 26.09 -6.05 -6.09
CA TYR A 47 25.91 -4.60 -5.99
C TYR A 47 26.21 -3.91 -7.34
N GLY A 48 25.23 -3.15 -7.83
CA GLY A 48 25.32 -2.45 -9.11
C GLY A 48 24.99 -3.29 -10.36
N ASP A 49 24.73 -4.59 -10.23
CA ASP A 49 24.33 -5.49 -11.34
C ASP A 49 22.88 -5.98 -11.19
N GLU A 50 22.00 -5.12 -10.66
CA GLU A 50 20.59 -5.45 -10.54
C GLU A 50 19.88 -5.38 -11.91
N PRO A 51 19.10 -6.40 -12.30
CA PRO A 51 18.33 -6.35 -13.53
C PRO A 51 17.28 -5.25 -13.46
N ALA A 52 16.76 -4.86 -14.64
CA ALA A 52 15.64 -3.94 -14.74
C ALA A 52 14.48 -4.35 -13.80
N ASN A 53 13.70 -3.36 -13.36
CA ASN A 53 12.56 -3.61 -12.50
C ASN A 53 11.57 -4.55 -13.17
N HIS A 54 11.45 -5.74 -12.59
CA HIS A 54 10.36 -6.65 -12.88
C HIS A 54 9.17 -6.21 -12.03
N ARG A 55 7.96 -6.45 -12.52
CA ARG A 55 6.82 -6.42 -11.62
C ARG A 55 7.04 -7.48 -10.54
N ALA A 56 6.60 -7.21 -9.32
CA ALA A 56 6.79 -8.15 -8.22
C ALA A 56 6.17 -9.53 -8.53
N ASP A 57 5.13 -9.63 -9.36
CA ASP A 57 4.48 -10.88 -9.77
C ASP A 57 5.11 -11.55 -11.00
N GLN A 58 6.19 -10.99 -11.56
CA GLN A 58 6.84 -11.52 -12.74
C GLN A 58 8.06 -12.35 -12.35
N ALA A 59 8.06 -13.62 -12.75
CA ALA A 59 9.21 -14.50 -12.58
C ALA A 59 10.46 -13.96 -13.28
N PHE A 60 11.59 -14.09 -12.60
CA PHE A 60 12.91 -13.89 -13.21
C PHE A 60 13.19 -14.99 -14.24
N LYS A 61 13.98 -14.64 -15.26
CA LYS A 61 14.48 -15.64 -16.21
C LYS A 61 15.45 -16.57 -15.52
N ASP A 62 15.58 -17.79 -16.04
CA ASP A 62 16.54 -18.76 -15.53
C ASP A 62 17.95 -18.17 -15.51
N GLY A 63 18.58 -18.22 -14.33
CA GLY A 63 19.93 -17.70 -14.11
C GLY A 63 20.02 -16.17 -13.99
N GLU A 64 18.90 -15.44 -13.98
CA GLU A 64 18.92 -13.98 -13.83
C GLU A 64 19.32 -13.54 -12.41
N GLY A 65 19.05 -14.34 -11.38
CA GLY A 65 19.47 -14.06 -10.00
C GLY A 65 19.77 -15.32 -9.19
N THR A 66 20.50 -15.16 -8.08
CA THR A 66 20.86 -16.27 -7.19
C THR A 66 19.82 -16.40 -6.07
N PRO A 67 19.19 -17.57 -5.86
CA PRO A 67 18.26 -17.75 -4.75
C PRO A 67 18.92 -17.46 -3.39
N LEU A 68 18.23 -16.72 -2.53
CA LEU A 68 18.76 -16.26 -1.24
C LEU A 68 18.02 -16.89 -0.06
N ALA A 69 18.69 -17.81 0.63
CA ALA A 69 18.20 -18.46 1.85
C ALA A 69 18.39 -17.60 3.10
N GLY A 70 17.62 -17.88 4.16
CA GLY A 70 17.80 -17.27 5.48
C GLY A 70 17.13 -15.90 5.68
N VAL A 71 16.32 -15.44 4.73
CA VAL A 71 15.62 -14.15 4.79
C VAL A 71 14.24 -14.29 5.42
N LYS A 72 13.85 -13.41 6.36
CA LYS A 72 12.49 -13.36 6.92
C LYS A 72 11.78 -12.08 6.54
N PHE A 73 10.48 -12.22 6.30
CA PHE A 73 9.58 -11.11 6.02
C PHE A 73 8.60 -10.93 7.16
N THR A 74 8.27 -9.67 7.45
CA THR A 74 7.12 -9.30 8.23
C THR A 74 6.06 -8.70 7.32
N VAL A 75 4.89 -9.33 7.27
CA VAL A 75 3.73 -8.87 6.52
C VAL A 75 2.82 -8.09 7.44
N VAL A 76 2.60 -6.81 7.12
CA VAL A 76 1.85 -5.85 7.94
C VAL A 76 0.59 -5.43 7.18
N PRO A 77 -0.63 -5.64 7.71
CA PRO A 77 -1.83 -5.02 7.16
C PRO A 77 -1.75 -3.50 7.34
N VAL A 78 -2.04 -2.75 6.27
CA VAL A 78 -1.95 -1.29 6.27
C VAL A 78 -3.26 -0.65 5.83
N THR A 79 -3.56 0.51 6.41
CA THR A 79 -4.70 1.34 6.00
C THR A 79 -4.44 2.02 4.66
N ASP A 80 -5.50 2.50 3.99
CA ASP A 80 -5.36 3.29 2.76
C ASP A 80 -4.46 4.52 2.94
N LYS A 81 -4.54 5.16 4.11
CA LYS A 81 -3.72 6.34 4.42
C LYS A 81 -2.25 5.99 4.54
N GLU A 82 -1.93 4.88 5.21
CA GLU A 82 -0.56 4.39 5.35
C GLU A 82 0.00 3.94 4.00
N ALA A 83 -0.80 3.23 3.18
CA ALA A 83 -0.44 2.83 1.83
C ALA A 83 -0.14 4.04 0.92
N GLN A 84 -0.98 5.08 0.96
CA GLN A 84 -0.73 6.32 0.20
C GLN A 84 0.54 7.03 0.67
N THR A 85 0.76 7.07 1.98
CA THR A 85 1.95 7.70 2.56
C THR A 85 3.21 6.92 2.21
N PHE A 86 3.17 5.59 2.25
CA PHE A 86 4.26 4.72 1.80
C PHE A 86 4.62 4.96 0.32
N ASN A 87 3.61 5.06 -0.55
CA ASN A 87 3.83 5.34 -1.97
C ASN A 87 4.48 6.71 -2.19
N ALA A 88 4.07 7.73 -1.44
CA ALA A 88 4.60 9.08 -1.51
C ALA A 88 5.93 9.28 -0.73
N SER A 89 6.39 8.29 0.02
CA SER A 89 7.61 8.40 0.82
C SER A 89 8.86 8.29 -0.06
N ASP A 90 9.81 9.22 0.17
CA ASP A 90 11.15 9.22 -0.42
C ASP A 90 11.98 8.03 0.04
N ASP A 91 11.84 7.65 1.33
CA ASP A 91 12.52 6.51 1.92
C ASP A 91 11.51 5.43 2.35
N LYS A 92 11.26 4.50 1.42
CA LYS A 92 10.31 3.40 1.60
C LYS A 92 10.77 2.43 2.67
N ARG A 93 12.08 2.25 2.85
CA ARG A 93 12.65 1.34 3.84
C ARG A 93 12.37 1.84 5.25
N VAL A 94 12.73 3.09 5.53
CA VAL A 94 12.48 3.72 6.84
C VAL A 94 10.98 3.76 7.17
N TYR A 95 10.13 4.09 6.19
CA TYR A 95 8.69 4.10 6.43
C TYR A 95 8.14 2.69 6.69
N GLY A 96 8.63 1.68 5.98
CA GLY A 96 8.25 0.28 6.21
C GLY A 96 8.64 -0.20 7.60
N ASP A 97 9.88 0.06 8.04
CA ASP A 97 10.36 -0.31 9.37
C ASP A 97 9.53 0.36 10.49
N LYS A 98 9.13 1.62 10.27
CA LYS A 98 8.21 2.33 11.18
C LYS A 98 6.86 1.62 11.28
N LEU A 99 6.29 1.17 10.16
CA LEU A 99 5.01 0.46 10.18
C LEU A 99 5.12 -0.91 10.84
N VAL A 100 6.22 -1.63 10.63
CA VAL A 100 6.51 -2.88 11.36
C VAL A 100 6.56 -2.65 12.86
N ALA A 101 7.28 -1.61 13.31
CA ALA A 101 7.38 -1.28 14.73
C ALA A 101 6.04 -0.86 15.36
N ALA A 102 5.13 -0.26 14.57
CA ALA A 102 3.82 0.17 15.02
C ALA A 102 2.72 -0.90 14.87
N ALA A 103 3.00 -1.99 14.16
CA ALA A 103 2.01 -3.00 13.80
C ALA A 103 1.49 -3.74 15.03
N LYS A 104 0.16 -3.70 15.22
CA LYS A 104 -0.52 -4.51 16.25
C LYS A 104 -0.74 -5.95 15.81
N HIS A 105 -0.88 -6.13 14.50
CA HIS A 105 -1.05 -7.40 13.84
C HIS A 105 -0.03 -7.45 12.72
N SER A 106 0.76 -8.51 12.69
CA SER A 106 1.69 -8.80 11.61
C SER A 106 1.93 -10.30 11.58
N ILE A 107 2.37 -10.79 10.43
CA ILE A 107 2.73 -12.18 10.25
C ILE A 107 4.20 -12.23 9.87
N VAL A 108 5.00 -12.93 10.66
CA VAL A 108 6.41 -13.16 10.36
C VAL A 108 6.54 -14.48 9.61
N SER A 109 7.17 -14.44 8.45
CA SER A 109 7.41 -15.63 7.64
C SER A 109 8.46 -16.54 8.30
N PRO A 110 8.45 -17.85 7.99
CA PRO A 110 9.66 -18.66 8.08
C PRO A 110 10.80 -18.02 7.28
N ALA A 111 12.04 -18.34 7.63
CA ALA A 111 13.19 -17.95 6.82
C ALA A 111 13.11 -18.63 5.44
N THR A 112 13.56 -17.93 4.40
CA THR A 112 13.62 -18.50 3.04
C THR A 112 14.48 -19.76 3.02
N ASP A 113 14.01 -20.77 2.29
CA ASP A 113 14.70 -22.04 2.15
C ASP A 113 15.89 -21.97 1.16
N ALA A 114 16.52 -23.11 0.89
CA ALA A 114 17.65 -23.20 -0.04
C ALA A 114 17.31 -22.82 -1.50
N THR A 115 16.02 -22.75 -1.84
CA THR A 115 15.52 -22.28 -3.14
C THR A 115 15.10 -20.81 -3.11
N GLY A 116 15.39 -20.11 -2.01
CA GLY A 116 15.03 -18.72 -1.80
C GLY A 116 13.54 -18.49 -1.54
N GLN A 117 12.78 -19.53 -1.16
CA GLN A 117 11.32 -19.43 -1.04
C GLN A 117 10.84 -19.42 0.40
N THR A 118 9.80 -18.65 0.68
CA THR A 118 9.00 -18.73 1.92
C THR A 118 7.54 -18.45 1.63
N MET A 119 6.66 -18.85 2.54
CA MET A 119 5.21 -18.75 2.36
C MET A 119 4.55 -18.09 3.56
N VAL A 120 3.58 -17.22 3.29
CA VAL A 120 2.73 -16.57 4.28
C VAL A 120 1.28 -16.61 3.80
N THR A 121 0.33 -16.90 4.68
CA THR A 121 -1.10 -16.84 4.34
C THR A 121 -1.70 -15.56 4.92
N VAL A 122 -2.44 -14.81 4.10
CA VAL A 122 -3.16 -13.60 4.51
C VAL A 122 -4.61 -13.68 4.02
N ALA A 123 -5.49 -12.88 4.61
CA ALA A 123 -6.84 -12.72 4.09
C ALA A 123 -6.77 -12.10 2.68
N ASN A 124 -7.55 -12.61 1.73
CA ASN A 124 -7.64 -12.06 0.36
C ASN A 124 -8.52 -10.80 0.30
N ASP A 125 -8.36 -9.94 1.30
CA ASP A 125 -8.88 -8.58 1.35
C ASP A 125 -7.82 -7.65 1.92
N GLY A 126 -7.83 -6.40 1.45
CA GLY A 126 -7.10 -5.32 2.09
C GLY A 126 -5.75 -5.04 1.45
N ARG A 127 -4.85 -4.41 2.22
CA ARG A 127 -3.52 -4.02 1.75
C ARG A 127 -2.48 -4.52 2.74
N TYR A 128 -1.39 -5.06 2.20
CA TYR A 128 -0.31 -5.61 3.00
C TYR A 128 1.02 -5.02 2.54
N LEU A 129 1.81 -4.58 3.52
CA LEU A 129 3.19 -4.21 3.31
C LEU A 129 4.08 -5.39 3.73
N ILE A 130 4.92 -5.84 2.80
CA ILE A 130 5.87 -6.92 2.99
C ILE A 130 7.23 -6.28 3.22
N VAL A 131 7.79 -6.46 4.42
CA VAL A 131 9.06 -5.86 4.83
C VAL A 131 10.05 -6.95 5.17
N GLU A 132 11.25 -6.87 4.60
CA GLU A 132 12.36 -7.75 5.00
C GLU A 132 12.90 -7.32 6.36
N THR A 133 12.76 -8.18 7.38
CA THR A 133 13.09 -7.86 8.77
C THR A 133 14.30 -8.60 9.30
N ASP A 134 14.71 -9.68 8.63
CA ASP A 134 15.90 -10.45 8.96
C ASP A 134 16.54 -10.98 7.68
N SER A 135 17.86 -10.94 7.61
CA SER A 135 18.60 -11.29 6.39
C SER A 135 20.03 -11.70 6.74
N PRO A 136 20.68 -12.55 5.92
CA PRO A 136 22.11 -12.82 6.05
C PRO A 136 22.96 -11.55 5.97
N ASP A 137 24.15 -11.56 6.56
CA ASP A 137 25.03 -10.38 6.68
C ASP A 137 25.51 -9.85 5.32
N GLN A 138 25.62 -10.71 4.31
CA GLN A 138 26.00 -10.33 2.94
C GLN A 138 24.96 -9.44 2.24
N VAL A 139 23.74 -9.33 2.77
CA VAL A 139 22.68 -8.47 2.23
C VAL A 139 22.92 -7.01 2.59
N ILE A 140 22.90 -6.15 1.59
CA ILE A 140 22.92 -4.70 1.78
C ILE A 140 21.53 -4.27 2.23
N LYS A 141 21.31 -4.20 3.55
CA LYS A 141 20.00 -3.89 4.15
C LYS A 141 19.38 -2.59 3.62
N ALA A 142 20.21 -1.59 3.31
CA ALA A 142 19.76 -0.32 2.76
C ALA A 142 19.08 -0.43 1.39
N GLU A 143 19.44 -1.44 0.59
CA GLU A 143 18.90 -1.64 -0.77
C GLU A 143 17.65 -2.53 -0.78
N THR A 144 17.19 -2.97 0.39
CA THR A 144 16.00 -3.82 0.51
C THR A 144 14.76 -2.94 0.60
N ILE A 145 13.93 -2.99 -0.45
CA ILE A 145 12.76 -2.11 -0.59
C ILE A 145 11.49 -2.89 -0.19
N PRO A 146 10.68 -2.39 0.75
CA PRO A 146 9.39 -3.00 1.08
C PRO A 146 8.42 -3.02 -0.12
N VAL A 147 7.55 -4.02 -0.18
CA VAL A 147 6.57 -4.17 -1.25
C VAL A 147 5.16 -4.02 -0.70
N LEU A 148 4.39 -3.10 -1.29
CA LEU A 148 2.98 -2.91 -0.98
C LEU A 148 2.11 -3.67 -1.98
N ILE A 149 1.27 -4.56 -1.48
CA ILE A 149 0.26 -5.28 -2.27
C ILE A 149 -1.16 -4.87 -1.86
N ALA A 150 -2.09 -4.91 -2.80
CA ALA A 150 -3.51 -4.70 -2.57
C ALA A 150 -4.29 -5.93 -3.07
N LEU A 151 -5.12 -6.49 -2.21
CA LEU A 151 -5.90 -7.70 -2.44
C LEU A 151 -7.41 -7.39 -2.42
N PRO A 152 -8.22 -8.13 -3.20
CA PRO A 152 -7.78 -9.13 -4.18
C PRO A 152 -7.09 -8.49 -5.39
N THR A 153 -6.09 -9.18 -5.94
CA THR A 153 -5.39 -8.75 -7.16
C THR A 153 -5.94 -9.49 -8.38
N HIS A 154 -5.71 -8.92 -9.56
CA HIS A 154 -6.15 -9.46 -10.84
C HIS A 154 -4.94 -9.78 -11.72
N ALA A 155 -5.02 -10.90 -12.44
CA ALA A 155 -4.09 -11.22 -13.52
C ALA A 155 -4.26 -10.21 -14.68
N LEU A 156 -3.31 -10.21 -15.60
CA LEU A 156 -3.28 -9.30 -16.75
C LEU A 156 -4.51 -9.43 -17.68
N ASP A 157 -5.15 -10.59 -17.69
CA ASP A 157 -6.38 -10.86 -18.44
C ASP A 157 -7.65 -10.44 -17.69
N GLY A 158 -7.50 -9.86 -16.49
CA GLY A 158 -8.59 -9.39 -15.63
C GLY A 158 -9.16 -10.48 -14.70
N ALA A 159 -8.69 -11.73 -14.78
CA ALA A 159 -9.13 -12.80 -13.89
C ALA A 159 -8.68 -12.51 -12.44
N LYS A 160 -9.57 -12.71 -11.46
CA LYS A 160 -9.23 -12.61 -10.05
C LYS A 160 -8.21 -13.70 -9.72
N ILE A 161 -7.11 -13.34 -9.08
CA ILE A 161 -6.16 -14.33 -8.55
C ILE A 161 -6.75 -14.89 -7.24
N THR A 162 -6.85 -16.21 -7.17
CA THR A 162 -7.34 -16.95 -6.00
C THR A 162 -6.35 -18.07 -5.64
N GLY A 163 -6.23 -18.38 -4.36
CA GLY A 163 -5.32 -19.42 -3.86
C GLY A 163 -3.90 -18.92 -3.62
N THR A 164 -3.15 -18.59 -4.67
CA THR A 164 -1.72 -18.29 -4.56
C THR A 164 -1.32 -17.02 -5.32
N LEU A 165 -0.50 -16.19 -4.69
CA LEU A 165 0.18 -15.04 -5.30
C LEU A 165 1.70 -15.22 -5.15
N GLU A 166 2.40 -15.31 -6.27
CA GLU A 166 3.87 -15.40 -6.30
C GLU A 166 4.48 -14.00 -6.39
N LEU A 167 5.48 -13.73 -5.56
CA LEU A 167 6.20 -12.46 -5.51
C LEU A 167 7.71 -12.69 -5.60
N TYR A 168 8.36 -11.99 -6.51
CA TYR A 168 9.77 -12.11 -6.86
C TYR A 168 10.51 -10.86 -6.38
N LEU A 169 11.19 -11.00 -5.24
CA LEU A 169 11.83 -9.93 -4.47
C LEU A 169 13.35 -9.96 -4.67
N LYS A 170 13.97 -8.78 -4.67
CA LYS A 170 15.40 -8.60 -4.96
C LYS A 170 16.16 -8.08 -3.75
N ASN A 171 17.41 -8.50 -3.58
CA ASN A 171 18.40 -7.91 -2.68
C ASN A 171 19.67 -7.70 -3.46
N GLN A 172 20.36 -6.62 -3.12
CA GLN A 172 21.76 -6.49 -3.47
C GLN A 172 22.62 -7.09 -2.37
N THR A 173 23.65 -7.81 -2.77
CA THR A 173 24.66 -8.36 -1.87
C THR A 173 25.99 -7.71 -2.16
N GLN A 174 26.78 -7.47 -1.11
CA GLN A 174 28.19 -7.18 -1.34
C GLN A 174 28.89 -8.50 -1.68
N PRO A 175 29.82 -8.51 -2.65
CA PRO A 175 30.76 -9.60 -2.73
C PRO A 175 31.48 -9.72 -1.39
N ASP A 176 31.83 -10.94 -0.97
CA ASP A 176 32.73 -11.18 0.16
C ASP A 176 34.11 -10.61 -0.20
N VAL A 177 34.25 -9.29 -0.12
CA VAL A 177 35.56 -8.66 -0.09
C VAL A 177 36.04 -8.87 1.33
N MET A 178 36.67 -10.03 1.57
CA MET A 178 37.71 -10.10 2.56
C MET A 178 38.71 -9.02 2.15
N TRP A 179 38.60 -7.83 2.75
CA TRP A 179 39.74 -6.93 2.80
C TRP A 179 40.86 -7.82 3.34
N PRO A 180 41.97 -8.03 2.61
CA PRO A 180 43.05 -8.82 3.16
C PRO A 180 43.34 -8.19 4.51
N ASP A 181 43.24 -8.99 5.58
CA ASP A 181 43.80 -8.62 6.86
C ASP A 181 45.20 -8.13 6.51
N THR A 182 45.40 -6.81 6.55
CA THR A 182 46.72 -6.21 6.46
C THR A 182 47.35 -6.55 7.79
N GLY A 183 47.71 -7.84 7.93
CA GLY A 183 48.58 -8.33 8.95
C GLY A 183 49.75 -7.38 8.94
N ASP A 184 49.91 -6.70 10.07
CA ASP A 184 51.07 -5.89 10.37
C ASP A 184 51.30 -4.74 9.36
N ILE A 185 50.42 -3.73 9.37
CA ILE A 185 50.95 -2.38 9.15
C ILE A 185 51.66 -2.02 10.46
N GLU A 186 52.94 -2.37 10.53
CA GLU A 186 53.81 -1.82 11.56
C GLU A 186 53.71 -0.30 11.50
N ASP A 187 53.56 0.27 12.69
CA ASP A 187 53.49 1.70 12.96
C ASP A 187 54.78 2.36 12.46
N GLU A 188 54.83 2.80 11.20
CA GLU A 188 55.89 3.69 10.71
C GLU A 188 55.65 5.12 11.24
N SER A 189 55.79 5.27 12.54
CA SER A 189 56.32 6.50 13.12
C SER A 189 57.81 6.54 12.79
N ASP A 190 58.21 7.39 11.84
CA ASP A 190 59.51 8.14 11.79
C ASP A 190 60.15 8.24 10.39
N VAL A 191 59.58 9.00 9.44
CA VAL A 191 60.35 9.97 8.62
C VAL A 191 59.42 11.11 8.17
N ALA A 192 59.60 12.30 8.73
CA ALA A 192 58.91 13.50 8.25
C ALA A 192 59.45 13.93 6.86
N PRO A 193 58.61 14.05 5.81
CA PRO A 193 58.98 14.83 4.64
C PRO A 193 58.88 16.33 4.99
N ALA A 194 59.95 17.06 4.71
CA ALA A 194 60.07 18.50 4.95
C ALA A 194 58.92 19.31 4.31
N ASN A 195 58.38 20.25 5.09
CA ASN A 195 57.37 21.23 4.67
C ASN A 195 57.71 21.91 3.33
N PRO A 196 56.82 21.89 2.32
CA PRO A 196 56.81 22.93 1.29
C PRO A 196 56.23 24.24 1.87
N PRO A 197 56.63 25.43 1.36
CA PRO A 197 56.29 26.71 1.96
C PRO A 197 54.78 26.99 1.88
N VAL A 198 54.23 27.41 3.02
CA VAL A 198 52.85 27.89 3.17
C VAL A 198 52.65 29.11 2.26
N GLN A 199 51.77 29.00 1.27
CA GLN A 199 51.23 30.18 0.58
C GLN A 199 49.96 30.65 1.31
N PRO A 200 49.82 31.95 1.61
CA PRO A 200 48.74 32.45 2.44
C PRO A 200 47.41 32.40 1.68
N LEU A 201 46.39 31.81 2.30
CA LEU A 201 45.00 32.01 1.90
C LEU A 201 44.61 33.44 2.29
N THR A 202 44.44 34.31 1.30
CA THR A 202 43.79 35.61 1.47
C THR A 202 42.32 35.46 1.11
N ASP A 203 41.45 35.68 2.09
CA ASP A 203 40.02 35.89 1.92
C ASP A 203 39.80 37.18 1.10
N ASP A 204 38.95 37.12 0.07
CA ASP A 204 38.18 38.30 -0.35
C ASP A 204 36.84 37.89 -0.99
N TYR A 205 35.80 38.56 -0.51
CA TYR A 205 34.40 38.40 -0.83
C TYR A 205 34.06 39.58 -1.77
N GLY A 206 33.58 39.35 -2.99
CA GLY A 206 33.11 40.49 -3.81
C GLY A 206 32.76 40.19 -5.26
N ASP A 207 31.44 40.09 -5.51
CA ASP A 207 30.69 40.59 -6.66
C ASP A 207 31.23 40.44 -8.10
N ALA A 208 30.46 39.69 -8.91
CA ALA A 208 30.11 40.16 -10.24
C ALA A 208 28.74 39.60 -10.68
N LEU A 209 27.84 40.54 -10.94
CA LEU A 209 26.46 40.43 -11.39
C LEU A 209 26.32 39.86 -12.83
N GLU A 210 25.22 39.11 -13.02
CA GLU A 210 24.34 38.92 -14.18
C GLU A 210 24.81 39.27 -15.63
N ASP A 211 24.66 38.31 -16.56
CA ASP A 211 23.68 38.42 -17.68
C ASP A 211 23.30 37.02 -18.24
N PRO A 212 22.00 36.72 -18.40
CA PRO A 212 21.43 35.47 -18.90
C PRO A 212 21.29 35.39 -20.44
N SER A 213 21.97 34.44 -21.08
CA SER A 213 21.49 33.88 -22.36
C SER A 213 22.18 32.57 -22.76
N ASN A 214 21.60 31.42 -22.42
CA ASN A 214 21.38 30.37 -23.42
C ASN A 214 20.38 29.30 -22.95
N THR A 215 19.16 29.44 -23.47
CA THR A 215 18.05 28.51 -23.37
C THR A 215 18.30 27.27 -24.23
N ARG A 216 18.00 26.08 -23.69
CA ARG A 216 17.47 24.95 -24.47
C ARG A 216 16.70 23.95 -23.59
N ASP A 217 15.40 24.21 -23.55
CA ASP A 217 14.27 23.27 -23.53
C ASP A 217 14.10 22.32 -22.33
N GLY A 218 13.76 22.90 -21.19
CA GLY A 218 12.91 22.25 -20.20
C GLY A 218 11.44 22.36 -20.63
N GLN A 219 10.80 21.23 -20.90
CA GLN A 219 9.36 21.18 -21.11
C GLN A 219 8.64 21.14 -19.75
N SER A 220 8.51 22.33 -19.15
CA SER A 220 7.60 22.59 -18.04
C SER A 220 6.17 22.67 -18.59
N VAL A 221 5.40 21.59 -18.41
CA VAL A 221 3.96 21.64 -18.62
C VAL A 221 3.35 22.27 -17.38
N ALA A 222 2.83 23.49 -17.52
CA ALA A 222 2.17 24.24 -16.46
C ALA A 222 1.03 23.44 -15.80
N PRO A 223 0.78 23.62 -14.49
CA PRO A 223 -0.38 23.04 -13.84
C PRO A 223 -1.64 23.63 -14.47
N ALA A 224 -2.43 22.77 -15.12
CA ALA A 224 -3.77 23.13 -15.55
C ALA A 224 -4.56 23.59 -14.32
N LYS A 225 -5.09 24.82 -14.39
CA LYS A 225 -6.06 25.38 -13.44
C LYS A 225 -7.24 24.40 -13.29
N SER A 226 -7.22 23.53 -12.29
CA SER A 226 -8.41 22.75 -11.94
C SER A 226 -9.38 23.71 -11.26
N GLY A 227 -10.41 24.11 -12.00
CA GLY A 227 -11.49 24.92 -11.50
C GLY A 227 -12.05 24.37 -10.19
N LEU A 228 -12.45 25.31 -9.35
CA LEU A 228 -13.20 25.19 -8.09
C LEU A 228 -14.56 24.48 -8.29
N ALA A 229 -14.53 23.24 -8.81
CA ALA A 229 -15.69 22.42 -9.17
C ALA A 229 -15.52 20.94 -8.78
N THR A 230 -14.38 20.54 -8.21
CA THR A 230 -14.10 19.16 -7.75
C THR A 230 -14.34 18.96 -6.25
N LEU A 231 -14.98 19.92 -5.57
CA LEU A 231 -15.26 19.87 -4.12
C LEU A 231 -16.46 18.99 -3.73
N PHE A 232 -16.90 18.07 -4.59
CA PHE A 232 -17.89 17.07 -4.20
C PHE A 232 -17.41 15.67 -4.61
N PRO A 233 -17.33 14.71 -3.66
CA PRO A 233 -17.12 13.33 -4.04
C PRO A 233 -18.30 12.89 -4.91
N LYS A 234 -18.00 12.42 -6.12
CA LYS A 234 -19.02 11.87 -7.03
C LYS A 234 -19.39 10.46 -6.56
N THR A 235 -19.99 10.34 -5.38
CA THR A 235 -20.54 9.08 -4.84
C THR A 235 -21.92 8.84 -5.44
N GLY A 236 -21.92 8.47 -6.72
CA GLY A 236 -23.13 8.18 -7.49
C GLY A 236 -22.96 6.92 -8.33
N GLY A 237 -22.52 5.82 -7.73
CA GLY A 237 -22.52 4.52 -8.39
C GLY A 237 -23.94 4.01 -8.66
N ILE A 238 -24.05 2.86 -9.32
CA ILE A 238 -25.32 2.22 -9.69
C ILE A 238 -26.27 2.03 -8.49
N ASN A 239 -25.71 1.90 -7.28
CA ASN A 239 -26.46 1.74 -6.04
C ASN A 239 -27.25 3.01 -5.65
N THR A 240 -26.75 4.22 -5.94
CA THR A 240 -27.48 5.48 -5.69
C THR A 240 -28.66 5.61 -6.64
N VAL A 241 -28.51 5.15 -7.88
CA VAL A 241 -29.57 5.14 -8.88
C VAL A 241 -30.68 4.16 -8.47
N ILE A 242 -30.33 2.97 -8.00
CA ILE A 242 -31.31 1.98 -7.49
C ILE A 242 -32.07 2.54 -6.30
N PHE A 243 -31.39 3.19 -5.34
CA PHE A 243 -32.04 3.77 -4.17
C PHE A 243 -32.98 4.93 -4.52
N ALA A 244 -32.59 5.79 -5.48
CA ALA A 244 -33.44 6.89 -5.96
C ALA A 244 -34.69 6.38 -6.69
N ILE A 245 -34.55 5.35 -7.54
CA ILE A 245 -35.67 4.74 -8.26
C ILE A 245 -36.64 4.09 -7.26
N ALA A 246 -36.12 3.31 -6.32
CA ALA A 246 -36.94 2.67 -5.28
C ALA A 246 -37.70 3.69 -4.43
N GLY A 247 -37.05 4.78 -4.02
CA GLY A 247 -37.67 5.87 -3.26
C GLY A 247 -38.80 6.57 -4.01
N LEU A 248 -38.63 6.81 -5.31
CA LEU A 248 -39.65 7.47 -6.14
C LEU A 248 -40.88 6.58 -6.36
N VAL A 249 -40.67 5.27 -6.50
CA VAL A 249 -41.76 4.28 -6.57
C VAL A 249 -42.58 4.26 -5.28
N ILE A 250 -41.92 4.24 -4.11
CA ILE A 250 -42.60 4.25 -2.80
C ILE A 250 -43.40 5.55 -2.62
N MET A 251 -42.84 6.69 -3.02
CA MET A 251 -43.53 7.99 -2.99
C MET A 251 -44.78 8.00 -3.90
N GLY A 252 -44.70 7.42 -5.10
CA GLY A 252 -45.85 7.31 -6.00
C GLY A 252 -46.99 6.46 -5.43
N ILE A 253 -46.65 5.35 -4.76
CA ILE A 253 -47.63 4.48 -4.10
C ILE A 253 -48.28 5.20 -2.91
N ALA A 254 -47.49 5.90 -2.08
CA ALA A 254 -48.03 6.67 -0.97
C ALA A 254 -48.99 7.79 -1.44
N PHE A 255 -48.62 8.51 -2.52
CA PHE A 255 -49.44 9.60 -3.05
C PHE A 255 -50.79 9.11 -3.60
N THR A 256 -50.81 7.97 -4.30
CA THR A 256 -52.06 7.37 -4.82
C THR A 256 -52.97 6.90 -3.69
N LEU A 257 -52.42 6.30 -2.63
CA LEU A 257 -53.18 5.89 -1.45
C LEU A 257 -53.80 7.08 -0.71
N ILE A 258 -53.07 8.20 -0.56
CA ILE A 258 -53.58 9.43 0.04
C ILE A 258 -54.71 10.05 -0.81
N LYS A 259 -54.60 9.97 -2.15
CA LYS A 259 -55.63 10.51 -3.05
C LYS A 259 -56.89 9.66 -3.04
N LEU A 260 -56.76 8.34 -2.88
CA LEU A 260 -57.88 7.41 -2.76
C LEU A 260 -58.58 7.51 -1.39
N SER A 261 -57.85 7.79 -0.32
CA SER A 261 -58.45 7.98 1.02
C SER A 261 -59.26 9.27 1.12
N LYS A 262 -58.84 10.35 0.44
CA LYS A 262 -59.60 11.61 0.36
C LYS A 262 -60.90 11.51 -0.46
N LYS A 263 -61.04 10.51 -1.32
CA LYS A 263 -62.27 10.31 -2.12
C LYS A 263 -63.35 9.50 -1.39
N LYS A 264 -63.02 8.93 -0.23
CA LYS A 264 -63.94 8.15 0.63
C LYS A 264 -64.33 8.89 1.93
N ALA A 265 -63.94 10.15 2.08
CA ALA A 265 -64.37 11.04 3.15
C ALA A 265 -65.44 12.01 2.64
#